data_AF-A0A8X6VSU4-F1
#
_entry.id   AF-A0A8X6VSU4-F1
#
_cell.length_a   1.000
_cell.length_b   1.000
_cell.length_c   1.000
_cell.angle_alpha   90.00
_cell.angle_beta   90.00
_cell.angle_gamma   90.00
#
_symmetry.space_group_name_H-M   'P 1'
#
loop_
_entity.id
_entity.type
_entity.pdbx_description
1 polymer ?
#
loop_
_entity_poly.entity_id
_entity_poly.type
_entity_poly.pdbx_seq_one_letter_code
_entity_poly.pdbx_strand_id
1 'polypeptide(L)'
;MMSPELSDEQRNKSEYSRKFSGLFTKTDKSTAAKTNVKHRIFTIMTQRAYRVSPTERRIIHEEVQKMLDEGIVQPSESPWSSPVVLVRKKTVVAFLRRLSQVE
;
A
#
# COMPACT_ATOMS: atom_id res chain seq x y z
N MET A 1 -10.58 -0.05 30.89
CA MET A 1 -11.85 0.01 31.64
C MET A 1 -12.89 0.50 30.64
N MET A 2 -13.84 -0.35 30.23
CA MET A 2 -14.84 -0.03 29.20
C MET A 2 -16.08 0.57 29.88
N SER A 3 -16.60 1.68 29.36
CA SER A 3 -17.77 2.37 29.91
C SER A 3 -19.05 1.49 29.80
N PRO A 4 -20.00 1.59 30.74
CA PRO A 4 -21.07 0.59 30.91
C PRO A 4 -22.20 0.63 29.88
N GLU A 5 -22.38 1.73 29.14
CA GLU A 5 -23.57 1.96 28.32
C GLU A 5 -23.16 2.17 26.85
N LEU A 6 -22.97 1.06 26.11
CA LEU A 6 -22.90 1.10 24.66
C LEU A 6 -24.30 0.85 24.10
N SER A 7 -24.73 1.67 23.14
CA SER A 7 -25.98 1.43 22.43
C SER A 7 -25.96 0.07 21.72
N ASP A 8 -27.12 -0.54 21.50
CA ASP A 8 -27.24 -1.84 20.80
C ASP A 8 -26.50 -1.83 19.45
N GLU A 9 -26.48 -0.69 18.76
CA GLU A 9 -25.75 -0.49 17.52
C GLU A 9 -24.22 -0.54 17.72
N GLN A 10 -23.70 0.11 18.75
CA GLN A 10 -22.27 0.07 19.06
C GLN A 10 -21.83 -1.32 19.51
N ARG A 11 -22.69 -2.01 20.28
CA ARG A 11 -22.48 -3.40 20.69
C ARG A 11 -22.37 -4.31 19.47
N ASN A 12 -23.30 -4.20 18.52
CA ASN A 12 -23.29 -4.97 17.29
C ASN A 12 -22.01 -4.69 16.45
N LYS A 13 -21.63 -3.41 16.27
CA LYS A 13 -20.40 -3.05 15.54
C LYS A 13 -19.14 -3.65 16.17
N SER A 14 -19.07 -3.63 17.50
CA SER A 14 -17.94 -4.20 18.24
C SER A 14 -17.86 -5.72 18.08
N GLU A 15 -19.01 -6.39 18.04
CA GLU A 15 -19.10 -7.83 17.83
C GLU A 15 -18.61 -8.23 16.43
N TYR A 16 -19.07 -7.52 15.39
CA TYR A 16 -18.61 -7.75 14.01
C TYR A 16 -17.11 -7.52 13.85
N SER A 17 -16.59 -6.44 14.44
CA SER A 17 -15.16 -6.13 14.41
C SER A 17 -14.32 -7.23 15.08
N ARG A 18 -14.82 -7.80 16.19
CA ARG A 18 -14.17 -8.92 16.88
C ARG A 18 -14.25 -10.20 16.05
N LYS A 19 -15.42 -10.53 15.52
CA LYS A 19 -15.70 -11.72 14.71
C LYS A 19 -14.85 -11.78 13.44
N PHE A 20 -14.69 -10.64 12.77
CA PHE A 20 -13.93 -10.52 11.52
C PHE A 20 -12.57 -9.85 11.72
N SER A 21 -12.03 -9.84 12.94
CA SER A 21 -10.78 -9.17 13.28
C SER A 21 -9.60 -9.59 12.37
N GLY A 22 -9.57 -10.85 11.92
CA GLY A 22 -8.55 -11.37 11.00
C GLY A 22 -8.64 -10.87 9.55
N LEU A 23 -9.74 -10.19 9.16
CA LEU A 23 -9.86 -9.55 7.83
C LEU A 23 -9.22 -8.16 7.81
N PHE A 24 -8.95 -7.56 8.98
CA PHE A 24 -8.42 -6.22 9.08
C PHE A 24 -6.90 -6.27 9.31
N THR A 25 -6.15 -5.56 8.47
CA THR A 25 -4.72 -5.36 8.69
C THR A 25 -4.51 -4.06 9.48
N LYS A 26 -3.70 -4.12 10.54
CA LYS A 26 -3.35 -2.94 11.36
C LYS A 26 -2.28 -2.05 10.70
N THR A 27 -1.66 -2.53 9.63
CA THR A 27 -0.55 -1.90 8.91
C THR A 27 -0.81 -2.00 7.42
N ASP A 28 -0.22 -1.09 6.64
CA ASP A 28 -0.19 -1.12 5.17
C ASP A 28 0.47 -2.38 4.57
N LYS A 29 0.95 -3.31 5.43
CA LYS A 29 1.47 -4.59 5.01
C LYS A 29 0.37 -5.35 4.30
N SER A 30 0.56 -5.55 3.00
CA SER A 30 -0.26 -6.43 2.19
C SER A 30 -0.07 -7.84 2.73
N THR A 31 -1.00 -8.31 3.57
CA THR A 31 -1.18 -9.74 3.74
C THR A 31 -1.64 -10.24 2.38
N ALA A 32 -0.72 -10.69 1.53
CA ALA A 32 -1.04 -11.16 0.19
C ALA A 32 -2.23 -12.12 0.31
N ALA A 33 -3.40 -11.67 -0.15
CA ALA A 33 -4.60 -12.49 -0.11
C ALA A 33 -4.29 -13.72 -0.96
N LYS A 34 -4.19 -14.89 -0.33
CA LYS A 34 -3.93 -16.14 -1.02
C LYS A 34 -5.21 -16.50 -1.77
N THR A 35 -5.38 -15.95 -2.96
CA THR A 35 -6.46 -16.30 -3.86
C THR A 35 -6.03 -17.49 -4.71
N ASN A 36 -6.97 -18.39 -5.00
CA ASN A 36 -6.73 -19.51 -5.91
C ASN A 36 -6.83 -19.10 -7.39
N VAL A 37 -7.09 -17.82 -7.67
CA VAL A 37 -7.30 -17.28 -9.01
C VAL A 37 -6.02 -16.58 -9.47
N LYS A 38 -5.44 -17.06 -10.56
CA LYS A 38 -4.24 -16.47 -11.16
C LYS A 38 -4.64 -15.46 -12.23
N HIS A 39 -4.14 -14.23 -12.12
CA HIS A 39 -4.29 -13.24 -13.19
C HIS A 39 -3.36 -13.58 -14.36
N ARG A 40 -3.84 -13.49 -15.60
CA ARG A 40 -3.06 -13.70 -16.82
C ARG A 40 -3.11 -12.44 -17.69
N ILE A 41 -1.94 -11.93 -18.03
CA ILE A 41 -1.76 -10.74 -18.89
C ILE A 41 -1.15 -11.22 -20.22
N PHE A 42 -1.65 -10.73 -21.34
CA PHE A 42 -1.25 -11.15 -22.70
C PHE A 42 -0.39 -10.11 -23.44
N THR A 43 0.18 -9.13 -22.75
CA THR A 43 0.89 -8.00 -23.36
C THR A 43 2.37 -8.29 -23.50
N ILE A 44 2.96 -7.85 -24.63
CA ILE A 44 4.39 -7.95 -24.91
C ILE A 44 4.97 -6.54 -25.14
N MET A 45 5.48 -5.91 -24.07
CA MET A 45 6.11 -4.58 -24.17
C MET A 45 7.44 -4.55 -23.43
N THR A 46 8.42 -3.91 -24.04
CA THR A 46 9.74 -3.67 -23.45
C THR A 46 10.06 -2.18 -23.54
N GLN A 47 10.30 -1.58 -22.39
CA GLN A 47 10.59 -0.16 -22.25
C GLN A 47 11.81 0.05 -21.36
N ARG A 48 12.65 1.02 -21.74
CA ARG A 48 13.82 1.41 -20.94
C ARG A 48 13.39 2.17 -19.69
N ALA A 49 14.12 1.97 -18.60
CA ALA A 49 13.94 2.75 -17.38
C ALA A 49 14.21 4.25 -17.63
N TYR A 50 13.42 5.11 -17.01
CA TYR A 50 13.64 6.54 -17.06
C TYR A 50 14.87 6.95 -16.25
N ARG A 51 15.48 8.08 -16.64
CA ARG A 51 16.52 8.73 -15.82
C ARG A 51 15.86 9.34 -14.59
N VAL A 52 16.45 9.08 -13.44
CA VAL A 52 15.99 9.57 -12.13
C VAL A 52 17.16 10.19 -11.37
N SER A 53 16.88 11.16 -10.50
CA SER A 53 17.87 11.75 -9.61
C SER A 53 18.38 10.72 -8.57
N PRO A 54 19.54 10.98 -7.91
CA PRO A 54 20.05 10.09 -6.86
C PRO A 54 19.05 9.90 -5.71
N THR A 55 18.33 10.95 -5.33
CA THR A 55 17.32 10.90 -4.26
C THR A 55 16.14 10.01 -4.64
N GLU A 56 15.64 10.14 -5.86
CA GLU A 56 14.56 9.30 -6.37
C GLU A 56 14.99 7.84 -6.48
N ARG A 57 16.21 7.59 -6.96
CA ARG A 57 16.78 6.24 -7.03
C ARG A 57 16.79 5.58 -5.65
N ARG A 58 17.21 6.29 -4.60
CA ARG A 58 17.20 5.76 -3.22
C ARG A 58 15.80 5.34 -2.78
N ILE A 59 14.80 6.20 -3.01
CA ILE A 59 13.41 5.91 -2.64
C ILE A 59 12.87 4.70 -3.40
N ILE A 60 13.16 4.60 -4.71
CA ILE A 60 12.77 3.45 -5.52
C ILE A 60 13.37 2.16 -4.95
N HIS A 61 14.67 2.16 -4.61
CA HIS A 61 15.32 0.99 -4.02
C HIS A 61 14.72 0.60 -2.67
N GLU A 62 14.44 1.56 -1.79
CA GLU A 62 13.83 1.30 -0.49
C GLU A 62 12.45 0.65 -0.63
N GLU A 63 11.60 1.14 -1.54
CA GLU A 63 10.27 0.56 -1.75
C GLU A 63 10.34 -0.81 -2.43
N VAL A 64 11.26 -1.01 -3.39
CA VAL A 64 11.48 -2.32 -4.01
C VAL A 64 11.98 -3.33 -2.97
N GLN A 65 12.90 -2.95 -2.09
CA GLN A 65 13.40 -3.83 -1.03
C GLN A 65 12.27 -4.23 -0.08
N LYS A 66 11.44 -3.27 0.33
CA LYS A 66 10.26 -3.55 1.15
C LYS A 66 9.31 -4.55 0.48
N MET A 67 9.04 -4.40 -0.82
CA MET A 67 8.19 -5.35 -1.57
C MET A 67 8.83 -6.73 -1.72
N LEU A 68 10.17 -6.80 -1.83
CA LEU A 68 10.91 -8.07 -1.83
C LEU A 68 10.79 -8.76 -0.46
N ASP A 69 11.00 -8.02 0.64
CA ASP A 69 10.89 -8.53 2.00
C ASP A 69 9.47 -9.01 2.33
N GLU A 70 8.46 -8.34 1.77
CA GLU A 70 7.04 -8.72 1.88
C GLU A 70 6.64 -9.86 0.91
N GLY A 71 7.52 -10.28 0.00
CA GLY A 71 7.25 -11.35 -0.97
C GLY A 71 6.24 -10.97 -2.06
N ILE A 72 6.03 -9.67 -2.31
CA ILE A 72 5.09 -9.15 -3.32
C ILE A 72 5.72 -9.22 -4.72
N VAL A 73 7.04 -9.00 -4.81
CA VAL A 73 7.80 -9.05 -6.06
C VAL A 73 8.99 -9.99 -5.93
N GLN A 74 9.57 -10.39 -7.07
CA GLN A 74 10.78 -11.20 -7.13
C GLN A 74 11.68 -10.74 -8.28
N PRO A 75 13.00 -10.99 -8.22
CA PRO A 75 13.88 -10.80 -9.36
C PRO A 75 13.42 -11.66 -10.55
N SER A 76 13.59 -11.14 -11.76
CA SER A 76 13.25 -11.87 -12.99
C SER A 76 14.13 -11.45 -14.16
N GLU A 77 14.36 -12.37 -15.08
CA GLU A 77 14.96 -12.13 -16.40
C GLU A 77 13.85 -12.19 -17.45
N SER A 78 12.96 -11.19 -17.42
CA SER A 78 11.81 -11.11 -18.32
C SER A 78 12.19 -10.42 -19.64
N PRO A 79 11.68 -10.89 -20.80
CA PRO A 79 11.79 -10.16 -22.05
C PRO A 79 10.93 -8.87 -22.07
N TRP A 80 10.09 -8.67 -21.05
CA TRP A 80 9.19 -7.52 -20.89
C TRP A 80 9.58 -6.65 -19.70
N SER A 81 9.48 -5.33 -19.88
CA SER A 81 9.79 -4.34 -18.85
C SER A 81 8.96 -3.07 -19.03
N SER A 82 8.55 -2.48 -17.91
CA SER A 82 7.88 -1.17 -17.84
C SER A 82 8.62 -0.27 -16.85
N PRO A 83 8.84 1.03 -17.14
CA PRO A 83 9.57 1.93 -16.26
C PRO A 83 8.74 2.29 -15.02
N VAL A 84 9.43 2.55 -13.91
CA VAL A 84 8.82 3.00 -12.65
C VAL A 84 8.78 4.53 -12.61
N VAL A 85 7.72 5.08 -12.04
CA VAL A 85 7.55 6.52 -11.80
C VAL A 85 7.22 6.74 -10.33
N LEU A 86 7.92 7.68 -9.69
CA LEU A 86 7.59 8.11 -8.34
C LEU A 86 6.49 9.17 -8.37
N VAL A 87 5.44 8.94 -7.59
CA VAL A 87 4.34 9.90 -7.42
C VAL A 87 4.30 10.34 -5.96
N ARG A 88 4.36 11.66 -5.74
CA ARG A 88 4.24 12.24 -4.40
C ARG A 88 2.80 12.10 -3.91
N LYS A 89 2.59 11.28 -2.88
CA LYS A 89 1.32 11.25 -2.16
C LYS A 89 1.14 12.55 -1.37
N LYS A 90 -0.06 13.12 -1.40
CA LYS A 90 -0.42 14.21 -0.50
C LYS A 90 -0.48 13.66 0.92
N THR A 91 0.25 14.26 1.85
CA THR A 91 0.12 13.93 3.28
C THR A 91 -0.93 14.82 3.93
N VAL A 92 -1.64 14.30 4.93
CA VAL A 92 -2.58 15.09 5.75
C VAL A 92 -1.89 16.30 6.37
N VAL A 93 -0.63 16.13 6.78
CA VAL A 93 0.21 17.19 7.36
C VAL A 93 0.48 18.33 6.35
N ALA A 94 0.72 18.01 5.07
CA ALA A 94 0.88 19.03 4.03
C ALA A 94 -0.43 19.76 3.70
N PHE A 95 -1.58 19.11 3.88
CA PHE A 95 -2.89 19.73 3.75
C PHE A 95 -3.16 20.70 4.91
N LEU A 96 -2.88 20.31 6.15
CA LEU A 96 -3.11 21.15 7.33
C LEU A 96 -2.20 22.39 7.37
N ARG A 97 -0.93 22.26 6.96
CA ARG A 97 0.01 23.40 6.86
C ARG A 97 -0.43 24.44 5.82
N ARG A 98 -1.20 24.03 4.81
CA ARG A 98 -1.74 24.95 3.80
C ARG A 98 -2.97 25.71 4.31
N LEU A 99 -3.75 25.13 5.22
CA LEU A 99 -4.88 25.80 5.85
C LEU A 99 -4.42 26.84 6.88
N SER A 100 -3.32 26.58 7.60
CA SER A 100 -2.73 27.52 8.56
C SER A 100 -2.01 28.73 7.93
N GLN A 101 -2.00 28.86 6.60
CA GLN A 101 -1.45 30.01 5.88
C GLN A 101 -2.51 30.77 5.07
N VAL A 102 -3.79 30.42 5.26
CA VAL A 102 -4.95 31.12 4.67
C VAL A 102 -5.68 31.96 5.73
N GLU A 103 -5.10 32.10 6.93
CA GLU A 103 -5.49 33.10 7.93
C GLU A 103 -4.56 34.31 7.89
#